data_AF-A0A5E8VGQ3-F1
#
_entry.id   AF-A0A5E8VGQ3-F1
#
_cell.length_a   1.000
_cell.length_b   1.000
_cell.length_c   1.000
_cell.angle_alpha   90.00
_cell.angle_beta   90.00
_cell.angle_gamma   90.00
#
_symmetry.space_group_name_H-M   'P 1'
#
loop_
_entity.id
_entity.type
_entity.pdbx_description
1 polymer ?
#
loop_
_entity_poly.entity_id
_entity_poly.type
_entity_poly.pdbx_seq_one_letter_code
_entity_poly.pdbx_strand_id
1 'polypeptide(L)' 'MGLAQYAIVPVQDEWGVLHDGNVRSKYATKEAAFESAVAAASLALREGHEVHVSVPGREAGDNALGV' A
#
# COMPACT_ATOMS: atom_id res chain seq x y z
N MET A 1 21.04 -9.06 2.81
CA MET A 1 19.69 -8.93 3.39
C MET A 1 19.12 -7.64 2.85
N GLY A 2 18.05 -7.72 2.05
CA GLY A 2 17.40 -6.56 1.41
C GLY A 2 16.21 -6.03 2.23
N LEU A 3 15.78 -4.81 1.89
CA LEU A 3 14.62 -4.14 2.46
C LEU A 3 13.50 -4.10 1.41
N ALA A 4 12.34 -4.66 1.74
CA ALA A 4 11.14 -4.61 0.92
C ALA A 4 10.18 -3.56 1.49
N GLN A 5 9.96 -2.48 0.74
CA GLN A 5 9.07 -1.39 1.14
C GLN A 5 7.79 -1.39 0.30
N TYR A 6 6.66 -1.32 0.98
CA TYR A 6 5.34 -1.21 0.37
C TYR A 6 4.62 -0.01 1.00
N ALA A 7 4.15 0.91 0.16
CA ALA A 7 3.36 2.05 0.60
C ALA A 7 2.02 2.06 -0.13
N ILE A 8 0.94 2.15 0.64
CA ILE A 8 -0.39 2.31 0.08
C ILE A 8 -0.54 3.80 -0.25
N VAL A 9 -0.85 4.14 -1.49
CA VAL A 9 -0.93 5.52 -1.96
C VAL A 9 -2.26 5.77 -2.66
N PRO A 10 -2.87 6.96 -2.49
CA PRO A 10 -4.01 7.34 -3.31
C PRO A 10 -3.57 7.53 -4.76
N VAL A 11 -4.35 7.04 -5.70
CA VAL A 11 -4.12 7.18 -7.14
C VAL A 11 -5.43 7.59 -7.80
N GLN A 12 -5.61 8.89 -8.00
CA GLN A 12 -6.89 9.47 -8.43
C GLN A 12 -8.00 9.08 -7.43
N ASP A 13 -9.06 8.43 -7.89
CA ASP A 13 -10.18 7.93 -7.08
C ASP A 13 -9.98 6.48 -6.58
N GLU A 14 -8.78 5.91 -6.78
CA GLU A 14 -8.43 4.54 -6.41
C GLU A 14 -7.26 4.51 -5.42
N TRP A 15 -6.90 3.30 -4.98
CA TRP A 15 -5.76 3.03 -4.11
C TRP A 15 -4.74 2.19 -4.85
N GLY A 16 -3.46 2.48 -4.66
CA GLY A 16 -2.36 1.74 -5.28
C GLY A 16 -1.34 1.27 -4.25
N VAL A 17 -0.55 0.27 -4.64
CA VAL A 17 0.62 -0.19 -3.86
C VAL A 17 1.88 0.28 -4.57
N LEU A 18 2.60 1.21 -3.95
CA LEU A 18 3.92 1.67 -4.37
C LEU A 18 4.99 0.71 -3.84
N HIS A 19 5.76 0.14 -4.75
CA HIS A 19 6.89 -0.75 -4.48
C HIS A 19 7.96 -0.54 -5.57
N ASP A 20 9.23 -0.44 -5.19
CA ASP A 20 10.34 -0.14 -6.12
C ASP A 20 10.08 1.08 -7.03
N GLY A 21 9.47 2.13 -6.47
CA GLY A 21 9.14 3.36 -7.19
C GLY A 21 7.99 3.25 -8.20
N ASN A 22 7.29 2.11 -8.26
CA ASN A 22 6.22 1.87 -9.21
C ASN A 22 4.91 1.47 -8.52
N VAL A 23 3.79 1.98 -9.03
CA VAL A 23 2.45 1.49 -8.66
C VAL A 23 2.02 0.46 -9.68
N ARG A 24 2.05 -0.82 -9.28
CA ARG A 24 1.78 -1.94 -10.21
C ARG A 24 0.31 -2.33 -10.32
N SER A 25 -0.50 -1.99 -9.31
CA SER A 25 -1.90 -2.36 -9.23
C SER A 25 -2.72 -1.23 -8.61
N LYS A 26 -3.96 -1.07 -9.10
CA LYS A 26 -4.97 -0.18 -8.54
C LYS A 26 -6.12 -0.99 -7.96
N TYR A 27 -6.72 -0.48 -6.89
CA TYR A 27 -7.74 -1.12 -6.08
C TYR A 27 -8.82 -0.11 -5.75
N ALA A 28 -10.08 -0.56 -5.72
CA ALA A 28 -11.20 0.30 -5.39
C ALA A 28 -11.19 0.78 -3.92
N THR A 29 -10.59 0.01 -3.01
CA THR A 29 -10.55 0.33 -1.57
C THR A 29 -9.13 0.31 -1.02
N LYS A 30 -8.91 1.08 0.05
CA LYS A 30 -7.64 1.17 0.77
C LYS A 30 -7.28 -0.19 1.38
N GLU A 31 -8.28 -0.89 1.90
CA GLU A 31 -8.17 -2.21 2.51
C GLU A 31 -7.73 -3.26 1.49
N ALA A 32 -8.29 -3.26 0.29
CA ALA A 32 -7.90 -4.20 -0.77
C ALA A 32 -6.44 -3.97 -1.22
N ALA A 33 -6.02 -2.71 -1.34
CA ALA A 33 -4.62 -2.38 -1.60
C ALA A 33 -3.70 -2.87 -0.48
N PHE A 34 -4.10 -2.70 0.77
CA PHE A 34 -3.34 -3.15 1.93
C PHE A 34 -3.21 -4.67 1.99
N GLU A 35 -4.31 -5.41 1.84
CA GLU A 35 -4.30 -6.88 1.83
C GLU A 35 -3.37 -7.42 0.74
N SER A 36 -3.42 -6.82 -0.46
CA SER A 36 -2.54 -7.22 -1.55
C SER A 36 -1.06 -6.89 -1.27
N ALA A 37 -0.78 -5.73 -0.67
CA ALA A 37 0.58 -5.36 -0.24
C ALA A 37 1.14 -6.34 0.80
N VAL A 38 0.34 -6.68 1.82
CA VAL A 38 0.75 -7.63 2.88
C VAL A 38 0.95 -9.03 2.31
N ALA A 39 0.10 -9.47 1.37
CA ALA A 39 0.29 -10.74 0.68
C ALA A 39 1.64 -10.79 -0.05
N ALA A 40 2.01 -9.74 -0.80
CA ALA A 40 3.31 -9.64 -1.45
C ALA A 40 4.48 -9.58 -0.43
N ALA A 41 4.32 -8.77 0.62
CA ALA A 41 5.30 -8.60 1.69
C ALA A 41 5.59 -9.91 2.45
N SER A 42 4.60 -10.79 2.57
CA SER A 42 4.76 -12.11 3.20
C SER A 42 5.76 -13.02 2.47
N LEU A 43 5.95 -12.81 1.16
CA LEU A 43 6.96 -13.53 0.39
C LEU A 43 8.36 -13.03 0.75
N ALA A 44 8.55 -11.71 0.79
CA ALA A 44 9.83 -11.10 1.20
C ALA A 44 10.22 -11.50 2.63
N LEU A 45 9.25 -11.61 3.54
CA LEU A 45 9.47 -12.10 4.89
C LEU A 45 10.02 -13.55 4.90
N ARG A 46 9.46 -14.44 4.06
CA ARG A 46 9.94 -15.83 3.94
C ARG A 46 11.38 -15.92 3.45
N GLU A 47 11.81 -14.94 2.65
CA GLU A 47 13.17 -14.84 2.12
C GLU A 47 14.15 -14.19 3.11
N GLY A 48 13.68 -13.78 4.30
CA GLY A 48 14.51 -13.15 5.32
C GLY A 48 14.82 -11.67 5.06
N HIS A 49 14.01 -11.00 4.26
CA HIS A 49 14.10 -9.56 4.04
C HIS A 49 13.47 -8.78 5.20
N GLU A 50 14.00 -7.59 5.45
CA GLU A 50 13.28 -6.60 6.27
C GLU A 50 12.08 -6.09 5.48
N VAL A 51 10.94 -5.93 6.13
CA VAL A 51 9.67 -5.61 5.47
C VAL A 51 9.02 -4.43 6.15
N HIS A 52 8.78 -3.36 5.40
CA HIS A 52 8.00 -2.21 5.85
C HIS A 52 6.74 -2.07 5.00
N VAL A 53 5.59 -2.02 5.67
CA VAL A 53 4.29 -1.71 5.05
C VAL A 53 3.73 -0.45 5.71
N SER A 54 3.40 0.56 4.90
CA SER A 54 2.87 1.83 5.39
C SER A 54 1.53 2.15 4.74
N VAL A 55 0.60 2.66 5.55
CA VAL A 55 -0.74 3.07 5.11
C VAL A 55 -0.98 4.49 5.59
N PRO A 56 -1.41 5.41 4.72
CA PRO A 56 -1.71 6.77 5.12
C PRO A 56 -2.91 6.76 6.06
N GLY A 57 -2.72 7.42 7.21
CA GLY A 57 -3.80 7.74 8.13
C GLY A 57 -4.86 8.61 7.43
N ARG A 58 -6.04 8.69 8.04
CA ARG A 58 -7.06 9.63 7.59
C ARG A 58 -6.64 11.04 7.99
N GLU A 59 -6.39 11.93 7.03
CA GLU A 59 -6.19 13.34 7.32
C GLU A 59 -7.55 14.02 7.56
N ALA A 60 -7.62 14.90 8.54
CA ALA A 60 -8.82 15.69 8.82
C ALA A 60 -9.05 16.67 7.65
N GLY A 61 -9.87 16.27 6.68
CA GLY A 61 -10.12 17.00 5.44
C GLY A 61 -10.29 16.10 4.21
N ASP A 62 -9.88 14.83 4.31
CA ASP A 62 -10.15 13.80 3.30
C ASP A 62 -11.61 13.33 3.46
N ASN A 63 -12.51 14.16 2.93
CA ASN A 63 -13.94 13.94 2.96
C ASN A 63 -14.32 12.78 2.04
N ALA A 64 -14.35 11.57 2.58
CA ALA A 64 -15.07 10.42 2.01
C ALA A 64 -16.61 10.66 1.88
N LEU A 65 -17.09 11.86 2.21
CA LEU A 65 -18.44 12.35 1.98
C LEU A 65 -18.32 13.79 1.48
N GLY A 66 -18.20 13.97 0.16
CA GLY A 66 -18.27 15.30 -0.44
C GLY A 66 -19.63 15.93 -0.18
N VAL A 67 -19.70 16.78 0.85
CA VAL A 67 -20.81 17.70 1.12
C VAL A 67 -20.27 19.12 1.25
#